data_AF-A0A931K6A2-F1
#
_entry.id   AF-A0A931K6A2-F1
#
_cell.length_a   1.000
_cell.length_b   1.000
_cell.length_c   1.000
_cell.angle_alpha   90.00
_cell.angle_beta   90.00
_cell.angle_gamma   90.00
#
_symmetry.space_group_name_H-M   'P 1'
#
loop_
_entity.id
_entity.type
_entity.pdbx_description
1 polymer ?
#
loop_
_entity_poly.entity_id
_entity_poly.type
_entity_poly.pdbx_seq_one_letter_code
_entity_poly.pdbx_strand_id
1 'polypeptide(L)'
;MGLFAKIFAWWDDATPGTFFTLAKRAEKIGEDEYGNRYYRERKPSGASGRERRWVVYKGYADASRVPADWHGWLHHTFDEPPTDAPLPRQKWELDHKPNLTGTLHAYRPTGSLAVQGPRQRASGDYESWSPDA
;
A
#
# COMPACT_ATOMS: atom_id res chain seq x y z
N MET A 1 -22.01 -1.83 3.53
CA MET A 1 -22.64 -2.62 2.45
C MET A 1 -23.24 -3.89 3.01
N GLY A 2 -24.45 -4.26 2.57
CA GLY A 2 -25.11 -5.52 2.96
C GLY A 2 -24.42 -6.76 2.36
N LEU A 3 -24.68 -7.93 2.93
CA LEU A 3 -24.04 -9.21 2.56
C LEU A 3 -24.18 -9.55 1.06
N PHE A 4 -25.35 -9.30 0.47
CA PHE A 4 -25.64 -9.59 -0.94
C PHE A 4 -24.86 -8.71 -1.92
N ALA A 5 -24.61 -7.44 -1.57
CA ALA A 5 -23.83 -6.55 -2.42
C ALA A 5 -22.38 -7.04 -2.59
N LYS A 6 -21.82 -7.72 -1.58
CA LYS A 6 -20.43 -8.24 -1.62
C LYS A 6 -20.22 -9.42 -2.57
N ILE A 7 -21.30 -10.04 -3.06
CA ILE A 7 -21.22 -11.06 -4.13
C ILE A 7 -20.85 -10.39 -5.46
N PHE A 8 -21.40 -9.21 -5.72
CA PHE A 8 -21.23 -8.49 -6.98
C PHE A 8 -20.21 -7.34 -6.89
N ALA A 9 -19.94 -6.81 -5.70
CA ALA A 9 -18.96 -5.76 -5.40
C ALA A 9 -17.80 -6.28 -4.55
N TRP A 10 -17.23 -7.42 -4.95
CA TRP A 10 -16.15 -8.10 -4.24
C TRP A 10 -14.82 -7.32 -4.23
N TRP A 11 -14.74 -6.20 -4.96
CA TRP A 11 -13.58 -5.31 -4.99
C TRP A 11 -13.60 -4.25 -3.89
N ASP A 12 -14.73 -4.00 -3.23
CA ASP A 12 -14.89 -2.88 -2.28
C ASP A 12 -14.57 -3.26 -0.82
N ASP A 13 -14.58 -4.56 -0.51
CA ASP A 13 -14.28 -5.12 0.82
C ASP A 13 -13.90 -6.60 0.67
N ALA A 14 -13.57 -7.27 1.76
CA ALA A 14 -13.28 -8.71 1.76
C ALA A 14 -14.43 -9.54 1.15
N THR A 15 -14.09 -10.60 0.44
CA THR A 15 -15.09 -11.53 -0.10
C THR A 15 -15.79 -12.29 1.04
N PRO A 16 -17.02 -12.81 0.84
CA PRO A 16 -17.70 -13.61 1.86
C PRO A 16 -16.87 -14.81 2.37
N GLY A 17 -16.11 -15.48 1.50
CA GLY A 17 -15.22 -16.58 1.87
C GLY A 17 -14.05 -16.13 2.76
N THR A 18 -13.49 -14.94 2.48
CA THR A 18 -12.49 -14.31 3.34
C THR A 18 -13.09 -14.00 4.72
N PHE A 19 -14.29 -13.43 4.78
CA PHE A 19 -14.97 -13.16 6.06
C PHE A 19 -15.22 -14.43 6.88
N PHE A 20 -15.68 -15.51 6.25
CA PHE A 20 -15.84 -16.80 6.92
C PHE A 20 -14.52 -17.31 7.50
N THR A 21 -13.43 -17.20 6.73
CA THR A 21 -12.10 -17.61 7.16
C THR A 21 -11.60 -16.79 8.33
N LEU A 22 -11.75 -15.46 8.27
CA LEU A 22 -11.38 -14.53 9.34
C LEU A 22 -12.20 -14.79 10.60
N ALA A 23 -13.52 -14.96 10.49
CA ALA A 23 -14.39 -15.24 11.63
C ALA A 23 -14.01 -16.55 12.34
N LYS A 24 -13.61 -17.58 11.59
CA LYS A 24 -13.28 -18.89 12.13
C LYS A 24 -11.89 -18.96 12.76
N ARG A 25 -10.90 -18.26 12.18
CA ARG A 25 -9.48 -18.48 12.50
C ARG A 25 -8.73 -17.24 12.96
N ALA A 26 -9.23 -16.05 12.72
CA ALA A 26 -8.47 -14.83 12.90
C ALA A 26 -8.94 -14.00 14.10
N GLU A 27 -8.03 -13.15 14.55
CA GLU A 27 -8.21 -12.12 15.58
C GLU A 27 -7.91 -10.77 14.94
N LYS A 28 -8.76 -9.76 15.17
CA LYS A 28 -8.51 -8.39 14.69
C LYS A 28 -7.43 -7.78 15.57
N ILE A 29 -6.33 -7.35 14.97
CA ILE A 29 -5.20 -6.73 15.67
C ILE A 29 -5.34 -5.21 15.68
N GLY A 30 -5.71 -4.62 14.54
CA GLY A 30 -5.84 -3.18 14.45
C GLY A 30 -6.41 -2.69 13.13
N GLU A 31 -6.35 -1.39 12.95
CA GLU A 31 -6.80 -0.67 11.77
C GLU A 31 -5.82 0.49 11.52
N ASP A 32 -5.47 0.73 10.25
CA ASP A 32 -4.63 1.87 9.89
C ASP A 32 -5.44 3.14 9.64
N GLU A 33 -4.74 4.24 9.42
CA GLU A 33 -5.31 5.56 9.13
C GLU A 33 -6.13 5.59 7.82
N TYR A 34 -5.88 4.65 6.91
CA TYR A 34 -6.61 4.50 5.65
C TYR A 34 -7.83 3.58 5.77
N GLY A 35 -8.06 3.00 6.95
CA GLY A 35 -9.17 2.11 7.30
C GLY A 35 -8.98 0.65 6.87
N ASN A 36 -7.77 0.25 6.46
CA ASN A 36 -7.47 -1.16 6.25
C ASN A 36 -7.40 -1.86 7.61
N ARG A 37 -8.02 -3.04 7.71
CA ARG A 37 -8.13 -3.81 8.96
C ARG A 37 -7.19 -5.00 8.92
N TYR A 38 -6.44 -5.19 9.99
CA TYR A 38 -5.38 -6.20 10.09
C TYR A 38 -5.76 -7.30 11.05
N TYR A 39 -5.44 -8.54 10.67
CA TYR A 39 -5.80 -9.73 11.40
C TYR A 39 -4.63 -10.71 11.51
N ARG A 40 -4.56 -11.43 12.63
CA ARG A 40 -3.61 -12.51 12.90
C ARG A 40 -4.35 -13.82 13.15
N GLU A 41 -3.74 -14.94 12.79
CA GLU A 41 -4.27 -16.26 13.08
C GLU A 41 -4.20 -16.60 14.58
N ARG A 42 -5.31 -17.08 15.16
CA ARG A 42 -5.39 -17.43 16.60
C ARG A 42 -4.52 -18.63 16.97
N LYS A 43 -4.36 -19.57 16.05
CA LYS A 43 -3.57 -20.79 16.24
C LYS A 43 -2.70 -20.99 15.01
N PRO A 44 -1.37 -20.96 15.13
CA PRO A 44 -0.47 -21.06 13.98
C PRO A 44 -0.77 -22.34 13.18
N SER A 45 -1.16 -22.17 11.92
CA SER A 45 -1.45 -23.30 11.03
C SER A 45 -0.73 -23.18 9.68
N GLY A 46 0.25 -22.29 9.57
CA GLY A 46 1.08 -22.15 8.37
C GLY A 46 1.93 -23.38 8.09
N ALA A 47 2.29 -23.60 6.82
CA ALA A 47 3.15 -24.71 6.41
C ALA A 47 4.53 -24.69 7.10
N SER A 48 4.99 -23.51 7.52
CA SER A 48 6.21 -23.27 8.28
C SER A 48 6.00 -23.21 9.80
N GLY A 49 4.79 -23.50 10.29
CA GLY A 49 4.41 -23.31 11.70
C GLY A 49 4.20 -21.84 12.10
N ARG A 50 4.33 -20.89 11.18
CA ARG A 50 4.04 -19.47 11.43
C ARG A 50 2.55 -19.18 11.37
N GLU A 51 2.12 -18.23 12.19
CA GLU A 51 0.79 -17.65 12.11
C GLU A 51 0.59 -16.95 10.77
N ARG A 52 -0.61 -17.07 10.19
CA ARG A 52 -0.99 -16.28 9.02
C ARG A 52 -1.42 -14.88 9.46
N ARG A 53 -1.02 -13.87 8.69
CA ARG A 53 -1.46 -12.47 8.84
C ARG A 53 -2.24 -12.05 7.61
N TRP A 54 -3.32 -11.30 7.80
CA TRP A 54 -4.20 -10.83 6.73
C TRP A 54 -4.47 -9.34 6.85
N VAL A 55 -4.75 -8.73 5.71
CA VAL A 55 -5.29 -7.38 5.60
C VAL A 55 -6.61 -7.42 4.85
N VAL A 56 -7.59 -6.67 5.35
CA VAL A 56 -8.85 -6.39 4.66
C VAL A 56 -8.86 -4.92 4.31
N TYR A 57 -8.74 -4.63 3.01
CA TYR A 57 -8.69 -3.27 2.50
C TYR A 57 -10.04 -2.55 2.64
N LYS A 58 -9.96 -1.23 2.80
CA LYS A 58 -11.13 -0.34 2.66
C LYS A 58 -11.19 0.17 1.22
N GLY A 59 -12.20 -0.27 0.48
CA GLY A 59 -12.35 0.01 -0.95
C GLY A 59 -11.53 -0.95 -1.80
N TYR A 60 -11.02 -0.46 -2.93
CA TYR A 60 -10.29 -1.26 -3.91
C TYR A 60 -9.08 -1.99 -3.29
N ALA A 61 -9.06 -3.31 -3.46
CA ALA A 61 -7.97 -4.16 -2.97
C ALA A 61 -6.70 -3.97 -3.82
N ASP A 62 -5.73 -3.25 -3.26
CA ASP A 62 -4.40 -3.05 -3.84
C ASP A 62 -3.35 -3.19 -2.72
N ALA A 63 -2.38 -4.08 -2.96
CA ALA A 63 -1.29 -4.38 -2.03
C ALA A 63 -0.47 -3.15 -1.65
N SER A 64 -0.37 -2.17 -2.55
CA SER A 64 0.41 -0.96 -2.32
C SER A 64 -0.25 0.03 -1.35
N ARG A 65 -1.49 -0.20 -0.92
CA ARG A 65 -2.24 0.65 0.03
C ARG A 65 -1.90 0.39 1.50
N VAL A 66 -1.05 -0.60 1.78
CA VAL A 66 -0.59 -0.91 3.13
C VAL A 66 0.54 0.06 3.49
N PRO A 67 0.44 0.86 4.57
CA PRO A 67 1.50 1.75 5.01
C PRO A 67 2.73 0.96 5.50
N ALA A 68 3.88 1.63 5.56
CA ALA A 68 5.17 0.99 5.83
C ALA A 68 5.19 0.16 7.13
N ASP A 69 4.64 0.71 8.21
CA ASP A 69 4.61 0.07 9.53
C ASP A 69 3.85 -1.26 9.48
N TRP A 70 2.64 -1.22 8.91
CA TRP A 70 1.80 -2.40 8.76
C TRP A 70 2.34 -3.38 7.73
N HIS A 71 3.05 -2.90 6.71
CA HIS A 71 3.71 -3.75 5.73
C HIS A 71 4.82 -4.59 6.39
N GLY A 72 5.67 -3.98 7.21
CA GLY A 72 6.71 -4.71 7.95
C GLY A 72 6.12 -5.80 8.85
N TRP A 73 5.04 -5.50 9.58
CA TRP A 73 4.35 -6.49 10.39
C TRP A 73 3.67 -7.58 9.54
N LEU A 74 2.93 -7.22 8.49
CA LEU A 74 2.23 -8.19 7.63
C LEU A 74 3.19 -9.21 7.00
N HIS A 75 4.42 -8.77 6.68
CA HIS A 75 5.47 -9.59 6.07
C HIS A 75 6.42 -10.26 7.07
N HIS A 76 6.09 -10.25 8.37
CA HIS A 76 6.94 -10.83 9.43
C HIS A 76 8.35 -10.24 9.50
N THR A 77 8.53 -8.99 9.10
CA THR A 77 9.77 -8.23 9.38
C THR A 77 9.82 -7.84 10.86
N PHE A 78 8.67 -7.55 11.45
CA PHE A 78 8.50 -7.25 12.88
C PHE A 78 7.52 -8.23 13.52
N ASP A 79 7.79 -8.62 14.77
CA ASP A 79 6.93 -9.51 15.54
C ASP A 79 5.70 -8.76 16.06
N GLU A 80 5.91 -7.57 16.61
CA GLU A 80 4.89 -6.71 17.21
C GLU A 80 4.18 -5.85 16.15
N PRO A 81 2.85 -5.66 16.25
CA PRO A 81 2.11 -4.79 15.35
C PRO A 81 2.37 -3.31 15.65
N PRO A 82 2.15 -2.40 14.68
CA PRO A 82 2.29 -0.96 14.89
C PRO A 82 1.37 -0.39 15.98
N THR A 83 0.31 -1.11 16.37
CA THR A 83 -0.55 -0.74 17.50
C THR A 83 0.14 -0.84 18.85
N ASP A 84 1.07 -1.80 18.99
CA ASP A 84 1.77 -2.07 20.24
C ASP A 84 3.15 -1.40 20.25
N ALA A 85 3.85 -1.45 19.11
CA ALA A 85 5.16 -0.87 18.91
C ALA A 85 5.21 -0.03 17.62
N PRO A 86 4.73 1.23 17.64
CA PRO A 86 4.76 2.09 16.47
C PRO A 86 6.19 2.47 16.08
N LEU A 87 6.45 2.58 14.78
CA LEU A 87 7.76 3.01 14.29
C LEU A 87 7.98 4.51 14.55
N PRO A 88 9.19 4.93 14.95
CA PRO A 88 9.48 6.33 15.20
C PRO A 88 9.58 7.10 13.88
N ARG A 89 8.55 7.91 13.59
CA ARG A 89 8.48 8.74 12.39
C ARG A 89 9.48 9.90 12.42
N GLN A 90 10.31 10.02 11.39
CA GLN A 90 11.24 11.13 11.23
C GLN A 90 10.61 12.34 10.53
N LYS A 91 11.18 13.54 10.75
CA LYS A 91 10.65 14.80 10.19
C LYS A 91 10.65 14.87 8.65
N TRP A 92 11.50 14.09 8.00
CA TRP A 92 11.63 14.05 6.54
C TRP A 92 10.73 12.99 5.89
N GLU A 93 10.05 12.16 6.69
CA GLU A 93 9.19 11.09 6.17
C GLU A 93 7.87 11.63 5.62
N LEU A 94 7.59 11.24 4.38
CA LEU A 94 6.36 11.56 3.70
C LEU A 94 5.22 10.63 4.15
N ASP A 95 3.99 11.13 4.09
CA ASP A 95 2.82 10.29 4.27
C ASP A 95 2.75 9.20 3.19
N HIS A 96 2.24 8.04 3.58
CA HIS A 96 2.10 6.92 2.66
C HIS A 96 1.16 7.27 1.49
N LYS A 97 1.61 6.92 0.29
CA LYS A 97 0.83 7.01 -0.94
C LYS A 97 0.88 5.65 -1.64
N PRO A 98 -0.27 5.11 -2.07
CA PRO A 98 -0.29 3.87 -2.83
C PRO A 98 0.34 4.07 -4.21
N ASN A 99 0.56 2.97 -4.92
CA ASN A 99 1.08 2.99 -6.27
C ASN A 99 0.06 3.61 -7.24
N LEU A 100 0.43 4.73 -7.86
CA LEU A 100 -0.42 5.47 -8.80
C LEU A 100 -0.16 5.10 -10.27
N THR A 101 0.61 4.05 -10.53
CA THR A 101 0.91 3.58 -11.90
C THR A 101 -0.39 3.32 -12.66
N GLY A 102 -0.42 3.70 -13.95
CA GLY A 102 -1.61 3.54 -14.79
C GLY A 102 -2.74 4.54 -14.53
N THR A 103 -2.59 5.45 -13.56
CA THR A 103 -3.55 6.53 -13.29
C THR A 103 -3.11 7.86 -13.90
N LEU A 104 -4.00 8.86 -13.88
CA LEU A 104 -3.65 10.24 -14.26
C LEU A 104 -2.51 10.82 -13.40
N HIS A 105 -2.42 10.38 -12.13
CA HIS A 105 -1.44 10.82 -11.14
C HIS A 105 -0.12 10.03 -11.14
N ALA A 106 0.09 9.14 -12.11
CA ALA A 106 1.35 8.42 -12.25
C ALA A 106 2.54 9.39 -12.34
N TYR A 107 3.62 9.07 -11.63
CA TYR A 107 4.86 9.82 -11.75
C TYR A 107 5.39 9.75 -13.18
N ARG A 108 5.79 10.91 -13.70
CA ARG A 108 6.39 11.02 -15.03
C ARG A 108 7.67 11.83 -14.90
N PRO A 109 8.81 11.32 -15.37
CA PRO A 109 10.07 12.01 -15.24
C PRO A 109 10.08 13.30 -16.07
N THR A 110 10.87 14.27 -15.61
CA THR A 110 11.08 15.55 -16.29
C THR A 110 11.66 15.30 -17.69
N GLY A 111 11.08 15.91 -18.72
CA GLY A 111 11.46 15.69 -20.11
C GLY A 111 10.84 14.44 -20.78
N SER A 112 9.96 13.72 -20.09
CA SER A 112 9.13 12.70 -20.75
C SER A 112 8.15 13.32 -21.74
N LEU A 113 7.86 12.64 -22.85
CA LEU A 113 6.89 13.10 -23.85
C LEU A 113 5.47 13.28 -23.28
N ALA A 114 5.16 12.56 -22.19
CA ALA A 114 3.85 12.57 -21.54
C ALA A 114 3.68 13.73 -20.55
N VAL A 115 4.71 14.54 -20.28
CA VAL A 115 4.63 15.74 -19.42
C VAL A 115 5.00 16.95 -20.24
N GLN A 116 4.09 17.92 -20.30
CA GLN A 116 4.44 19.26 -20.73
C GLN A 116 5.24 19.92 -19.61
N GLY A 117 6.53 20.14 -19.84
CA GLY A 117 7.42 20.75 -18.87
C GLY A 117 8.80 20.97 -19.48
N PRO A 118 9.62 21.83 -18.84
CA PRO A 118 10.98 22.05 -19.31
C PRO A 118 11.72 20.71 -19.32
N ARG A 119 12.32 20.36 -20.46
CA ARG A 119 13.25 19.24 -20.53
C ARG A 119 14.36 19.48 -19.52
N GLN A 120 14.87 18.44 -18.85
CA GLN A 120 16.08 18.60 -18.06
C GLN A 120 17.14 19.25 -18.95
N ARG A 121 17.77 20.33 -18.44
CA ARG A 121 18.87 20.99 -19.14
C ARG A 121 19.91 19.93 -19.42
N ALA A 122 20.37 19.85 -20.67
CA ALA A 122 21.45 18.96 -21.02
C ALA A 122 22.66 19.34 -20.15
N SER A 123 23.24 18.37 -19.44
CA SER A 123 24.46 18.57 -18.65
C SER A 123 25.71 18.57 -19.52
N GLY A 124 25.55 18.85 -20.83
CA GLY A 124 26.68 18.91 -21.74
C GLY A 124 27.50 20.14 -21.42
N ASP A 125 28.81 19.98 -21.32
CA ASP A 125 29.76 21.10 -21.23
C ASP A 125 29.75 21.98 -22.50
N TYR A 126 29.02 21.55 -23.53
CA TYR A 126 28.85 22.24 -24.79
C TYR A 126 27.61 23.14 -24.77
N GLU A 127 27.84 24.44 -24.88
CA GLU A 127 26.82 25.42 -25.24
C GLU A 127 26.81 25.60 -26.76
N SER A 128 25.66 25.36 -27.41
CA SER A 128 25.53 25.60 -28.84
C SER A 128 25.55 27.09 -29.14
N TRP A 129 26.38 27.51 -30.09
CA TRP A 129 26.39 28.88 -30.59
C TRP A 129 25.02 29.28 -31.15
N SER A 130 24.51 30.45 -30.72
CA SER A 130 23.26 31.03 -31.20
C SER A 130 23.56 32.37 -31.90
N PRO A 131 23.11 32.58 -33.15
CA PRO A 131 23.44 33.77 -33.93
C PRO A 131 22.89 35.07 -33.33
N ASP A 132 21.88 34.98 -32.47
CA ASP A 132 21.17 36.13 -31.86
C ASP A 132 21.49 36.32 -30.36
N ALA A 133 22.51 35.64 -29.82
CA ALA A 133 22.90 35.73 -28.40
C ALA A 133 23.71 36.99 -28.07
#